data_AF-A0A7W0GK72-F1
#
_entry.id   AF-A0A7W0GK72-F1
#
_cell.length_a   1.000
_cell.length_b   1.000
_cell.length_c   1.000
_cell.angle_alpha   90.00
_cell.angle_beta   90.00
_cell.angle_gamma   90.00
#
_symmetry.space_group_name_H-M   'P 1'
#
loop_
_entity.id
_entity.type
_entity.pdbx_description
1 polymer ?
#
loop_
_entity_poly.entity_id
_entity_poly.type
_entity_poly.pdbx_seq_one_letter_code
_entity_poly.pdbx_strand_id
1 'polypeptide(L)'
;MSKTKKIQWFAAGLLASVASVASAAPAIGQPAPNFRAPDVVGKSVSLADFKGKYVVLEWNNPGCPFVQKHYDSGNMQSLQKRFGADNVAWLSINSTSESSSDYLPPAKLAAWFKQH
;
A
#
# COMPACT_ATOMS: atom_id res chain seq x y z
N MET A 1 52.07 -28.26 -34.23
CA MET A 1 50.95 -29.24 -34.21
C MET A 1 50.79 -29.75 -32.79
N SER A 2 49.69 -29.43 -32.08
CA SER A 2 49.08 -30.24 -31.00
C SER A 2 48.06 -29.36 -30.24
N LYS A 3 46.77 -29.48 -30.58
CA LYS A 3 45.69 -30.16 -29.84
C LYS A 3 44.85 -29.20 -28.98
N THR A 4 43.76 -28.74 -29.59
CA THR A 4 42.62 -28.04 -28.99
C THR A 4 41.95 -28.92 -27.93
N LYS A 5 41.83 -28.43 -26.69
CA LYS A 5 40.93 -29.02 -25.68
C LYS A 5 39.57 -28.32 -25.77
N LYS A 6 38.59 -29.01 -26.34
CA LYS A 6 37.18 -28.61 -26.27
C LYS A 6 36.65 -29.02 -24.90
N ILE A 7 36.44 -28.06 -24.01
CA ILE A 7 35.74 -28.27 -22.75
C ILE A 7 34.27 -28.00 -23.04
N GLN A 8 33.50 -29.08 -23.22
CA GLN A 8 32.04 -29.04 -23.24
C GLN A 8 31.55 -28.83 -21.81
N TRP A 9 31.15 -27.60 -21.49
CA TRP A 9 30.37 -27.32 -20.30
C TRP A 9 28.91 -27.68 -20.58
N PHE A 10 28.44 -28.79 -20.02
CA PHE A 10 27.01 -29.03 -19.84
C PHE A 10 26.50 -28.06 -18.77
N ALA A 11 26.05 -26.88 -19.17
CA ALA A 11 25.28 -26.01 -18.29
C ALA A 11 23.87 -26.59 -18.16
N ALA A 12 23.66 -27.42 -17.13
CA ALA A 12 22.32 -27.81 -16.69
C ALA A 12 21.64 -26.55 -16.12
N GLY A 13 20.84 -25.89 -16.95
CA GLY A 13 20.05 -24.73 -16.56
C GLY A 13 18.99 -25.12 -15.53
N LEU A 14 19.17 -24.67 -14.28
CA LEU A 14 18.15 -24.71 -13.26
C LEU A 14 17.07 -23.67 -13.64
N LEU A 15 16.01 -24.12 -14.30
CA LEU A 15 14.80 -23.35 -14.53
C LEU A 15 14.15 -23.07 -13.17
N ALA A 16 14.50 -21.94 -12.57
CA ALA A 16 13.78 -21.40 -11.42
C ALA A 16 12.40 -20.94 -11.91
N SER A 17 11.40 -21.80 -11.72
CA SER A 17 10.00 -21.47 -11.94
C SER A 17 9.60 -20.33 -11.00
N VAL A 18 9.63 -19.10 -11.51
CA VAL A 18 8.94 -17.97 -10.88
C VAL A 18 7.45 -18.29 -10.91
N ALA A 19 6.93 -18.84 -9.81
CA ALA A 19 5.51 -19.01 -9.63
C ALA A 19 4.86 -17.61 -9.64
N SER A 20 4.21 -17.27 -10.75
CA SER A 20 3.36 -16.07 -10.83
C SER A 20 2.29 -16.17 -9.76
N VAL A 21 2.38 -15.31 -8.75
CA VAL A 21 1.31 -15.16 -7.75
C VAL A 21 0.14 -14.50 -8.49
N ALA A 22 -0.77 -15.30 -9.01
CA ALA A 22 -2.01 -14.80 -9.57
C ALA A 22 -2.79 -14.12 -8.43
N SER A 23 -2.90 -12.79 -8.45
CA SER A 23 -3.73 -12.04 -7.50
C SER A 23 -5.20 -12.28 -7.83
N ALA A 24 -5.77 -13.34 -7.27
CA ALA A 24 -7.21 -13.49 -7.19
C ALA A 24 -7.81 -12.30 -6.43
N ALA A 25 -9.00 -11.84 -6.84
CA ALA A 25 -9.74 -10.83 -6.08
C ALA A 25 -9.95 -11.32 -4.64
N PRO A 26 -9.86 -10.43 -3.63
CA PRO A 26 -10.13 -10.81 -2.26
C PRO A 26 -11.53 -11.40 -2.13
N ALA A 27 -11.62 -12.60 -1.55
CA ALA A 27 -12.89 -13.30 -1.35
C ALA A 27 -13.48 -12.95 0.03
N ILE A 28 -14.79 -12.70 0.07
CA ILE A 28 -15.50 -12.43 1.33
C ILE A 28 -15.42 -13.65 2.24
N GLY A 29 -15.18 -13.44 3.54
CA GLY A 29 -15.05 -14.49 4.54
C GLY A 29 -13.68 -15.17 4.58
N GLN A 30 -12.78 -14.85 3.65
CA GLN A 30 -11.38 -15.26 3.72
C GLN A 30 -10.53 -14.19 4.42
N PRO A 31 -9.35 -14.55 4.96
CA PRO A 31 -8.41 -13.56 5.46
C PRO A 31 -8.09 -12.50 4.39
N ALA A 32 -8.07 -11.23 4.79
CA ALA A 32 -7.69 -10.14 3.90
C ALA A 32 -6.27 -10.38 3.34
N PRO A 33 -6.05 -10.28 2.02
CA PRO A 33 -4.72 -10.44 1.44
C PRO A 33 -3.74 -9.45 2.03
N ASN A 34 -2.53 -9.92 2.34
CA ASN A 34 -1.50 -9.02 2.82
C ASN A 34 -1.03 -8.11 1.68
N PHE A 35 -0.83 -6.83 1.99
CA PHE A 35 -0.14 -5.89 1.12
C PHE A 35 0.97 -5.17 1.89
N ARG A 36 1.84 -4.49 1.15
CA ARG A 36 2.91 -3.65 1.70
C ARG A 36 3.06 -2.40 0.84
N ALA A 37 3.07 -1.24 1.49
CA ALA A 37 3.29 0.05 0.85
C ALA A 37 4.14 0.95 1.77
N PRO A 38 4.91 1.91 1.21
CA PRO A 38 5.52 2.96 2.01
C PRO A 38 4.45 3.94 2.50
N ASP A 39 4.61 4.44 3.71
CA ASP A 39 3.86 5.62 4.17
C ASP A 39 4.47 6.92 3.62
N VAL A 40 3.89 8.06 4.01
CA VAL A 40 4.32 9.38 3.53
C VAL A 40 5.72 9.82 4.01
N VAL A 41 6.34 9.07 4.94
CA VAL A 41 7.73 9.29 5.39
C VAL A 41 8.68 8.17 4.94
N GLY A 42 8.20 7.25 4.10
CA GLY A 42 8.99 6.17 3.52
C GLY A 42 9.11 4.91 4.40
N LYS A 43 8.41 4.86 5.54
CA LYS A 43 8.38 3.65 6.37
C LYS A 43 7.49 2.61 5.70
N SER A 44 7.97 1.37 5.61
CA SER A 44 7.16 0.27 5.11
C SER A 44 6.04 -0.08 6.09
N VAL A 45 4.81 -0.11 5.60
CA VAL A 45 3.60 -0.53 6.32
C VAL A 45 3.02 -1.75 5.63
N SER A 46 2.69 -2.79 6.39
CA SER A 46 2.02 -3.99 5.91
C SER A 46 0.73 -4.25 6.65
N LEU A 47 -0.28 -4.82 5.97
CA LEU A 47 -1.53 -5.18 6.63
C LEU A 47 -1.30 -6.18 7.78
N ALA A 48 -0.31 -7.07 7.64
CA ALA A 48 0.10 -8.02 8.66
C ALA A 48 0.60 -7.35 9.97
N ASP A 49 1.04 -6.09 9.93
CA ASP A 49 1.51 -5.35 11.11
C ASP A 49 0.34 -5.04 12.07
N PHE A 50 -0.91 -5.13 11.60
CA PHE A 50 -2.12 -4.81 12.35
C PHE A 50 -2.94 -6.06 12.75
N LYS A 51 -2.34 -7.26 12.76
CA LYS A 51 -3.02 -8.49 13.20
C LYS A 51 -3.67 -8.31 14.58
N GLY A 52 -4.90 -8.80 14.72
CA GLY A 52 -5.68 -8.67 15.95
C GLY A 52 -6.38 -7.32 16.14
N LYS A 53 -6.27 -6.41 15.17
CA LYS A 53 -7.02 -5.15 15.12
C LYS A 53 -8.06 -5.19 14.00
N TYR A 54 -9.12 -4.41 14.16
CA TYR A 54 -9.91 -4.00 13.00
C TYR A 54 -9.07 -3.01 12.18
N VAL A 55 -9.10 -3.10 10.86
CA VAL A 55 -8.39 -2.18 9.98
C VAL A 55 -9.38 -1.46 9.09
N VAL A 56 -9.37 -0.13 9.15
CA VAL A 56 -10.09 0.72 8.20
C VAL A 56 -9.11 1.20 7.15
N LEU A 57 -9.42 0.93 5.89
CA LEU A 57 -8.75 1.54 4.75
C LEU A 57 -9.62 2.68 4.28
N GLU A 58 -9.06 3.89 4.21
CA GLU A 58 -9.75 5.09 3.74
C GLU A 58 -9.06 5.58 2.48
N TRP A 59 -9.81 5.82 1.41
CA TRP A 59 -9.30 6.38 0.17
C TRP A 59 -9.42 7.90 0.21
N ASN A 60 -8.27 8.58 0.18
CA ASN A 60 -8.18 10.02 0.32
C ASN A 60 -7.63 10.67 -0.96
N ASN A 61 -8.40 11.60 -1.51
CA ASN A 61 -7.97 12.57 -2.52
C ASN A 61 -8.22 13.99 -1.98
N PRO A 62 -7.18 14.72 -1.56
CA PRO A 62 -7.31 16.10 -1.07
C PRO A 62 -7.94 17.08 -2.07
N GLY A 63 -7.85 16.82 -3.38
CA GLY A 63 -8.48 17.64 -4.42
C GLY A 63 -9.99 17.42 -4.56
N CYS A 64 -10.54 16.35 -3.98
CA CYS A 64 -11.96 16.03 -4.10
C CYS A 64 -12.81 16.88 -3.14
N PRO A 65 -13.86 17.59 -3.63
CA PRO A 65 -14.69 18.45 -2.79
C PRO A 65 -15.47 17.67 -1.72
N PHE A 66 -15.75 16.39 -1.94
CA PHE A 66 -16.38 15.54 -0.93
C PHE A 66 -15.42 15.20 0.21
N VAL A 67 -14.14 14.95 -0.10
CA VAL A 67 -13.10 14.72 0.91
C VAL A 67 -12.93 16.01 1.73
N GLN A 68 -12.72 17.16 1.06
CA GLN A 68 -12.60 18.46 1.73
C GLN A 68 -13.78 18.72 2.67
N LYS A 69 -15.03 18.54 2.21
CA LYS A 69 -16.21 18.69 3.06
C LYS A 69 -16.12 17.88 4.35
N HIS A 70 -15.70 16.62 4.30
CA HIS A 70 -15.65 15.75 5.48
C HIS A 70 -14.44 16.02 6.39
N TYR A 71 -13.32 16.50 5.84
CA TYR A 71 -12.14 16.87 6.61
C TYR A 71 -12.27 18.26 7.23
N ASP A 72 -12.75 19.26 6.48
CA ASP A 72 -12.91 20.64 6.95
C ASP A 72 -13.97 20.75 8.06
N SER A 73 -14.99 19.89 8.01
CA SER A 73 -16.03 19.83 9.05
C SER A 73 -15.61 19.06 10.31
N GLY A 74 -14.44 18.41 10.31
CA GLY A 74 -14.00 17.57 11.43
C GLY A 74 -14.69 16.19 11.48
N ASN A 75 -15.49 15.83 10.48
CA ASN A 75 -16.25 14.57 10.48
C ASN A 75 -15.31 13.36 10.43
N MET A 76 -14.31 13.35 9.54
CA MET A 76 -13.36 12.24 9.45
C MET A 76 -12.52 12.11 10.71
N GLN A 77 -12.04 13.23 11.23
CA GLN A 77 -11.20 13.31 12.43
C GLN A 77 -11.95 12.81 13.66
N SER A 78 -13.26 13.11 13.77
CA SER A 78 -14.12 12.58 14.82
C SER A 78 -14.22 11.05 14.76
N LEU A 79 -14.42 10.47 13.57
CA LEU A 79 -14.47 9.02 13.36
C LEU A 79 -13.12 8.37 13.66
N GLN A 80 -12.02 8.92 13.13
CA GLN A 80 -10.66 8.43 13.35
C GLN A 80 -10.30 8.46 14.84
N LYS A 81 -10.64 9.54 15.55
CA LYS A 81 -10.42 9.65 17.01
C LYS A 81 -11.25 8.62 17.79
N ARG A 82 -12.54 8.48 17.46
CA ARG A 82 -13.43 7.54 18.13
C ARG A 82 -12.94 6.11 17.96
N PHE A 83 -12.76 5.66 16.72
CA PHE A 83 -12.42 4.28 16.44
C PHE A 83 -10.96 3.95 16.74
N GLY A 84 -10.04 4.92 16.65
CA GLY A 84 -8.65 4.74 17.07
C GLY A 84 -8.52 4.39 18.56
N ALA A 85 -9.50 4.78 19.40
CA ALA A 85 -9.57 4.36 20.80
C ALA A 85 -10.13 2.92 20.99
N ASP A 86 -10.80 2.37 19.98
CA ASP A 86 -11.58 1.12 20.04
C ASP A 86 -10.88 -0.05 19.30
N ASN A 87 -9.57 -0.19 19.47
CA ASN A 87 -8.75 -1.24 18.82
C ASN A 87 -8.83 -1.27 17.27
N VAL A 88 -9.05 -0.11 16.65
CA VAL A 88 -9.01 0.06 15.19
C VAL A 88 -7.67 0.68 14.77
N ALA A 89 -7.07 0.14 13.72
CA ALA A 89 -6.01 0.80 12.96
C ALA A 89 -6.63 1.48 11.73
N TRP A 90 -6.37 2.78 11.56
CA TRP A 90 -6.90 3.57 10.46
C TRP A 90 -5.79 3.92 9.48
N LEU A 91 -5.92 3.49 8.22
CA LEU A 91 -4.95 3.73 7.15
C LEU A 91 -5.60 4.60 6.07
N SER A 92 -5.23 5.89 6.03
CA SER A 92 -5.61 6.79 4.96
C SER A 92 -4.63 6.64 3.78
N ILE A 93 -5.16 6.26 2.63
CA ILE A 93 -4.43 5.88 1.41
C ILE A 93 -4.62 6.99 0.38
N ASN A 94 -3.52 7.50 -0.18
CA ASN A 94 -3.61 8.37 -1.34
C ASN A 94 -4.22 7.59 -2.51
N SER A 95 -5.44 7.93 -2.90
CA SER A 95 -6.15 7.27 -3.99
C SER A 95 -5.97 7.99 -5.34
N THR A 96 -5.02 8.92 -5.40
CA THR A 96 -4.77 9.78 -6.56
C THR A 96 -3.57 9.25 -7.32
N SER A 97 -3.70 9.02 -8.63
CA SER A 97 -2.57 8.58 -9.46
C SER A 97 -1.56 9.71 -9.65
N GLU A 98 -0.28 9.39 -9.79
CA GLU A 98 0.79 10.39 -9.99
C GLU A 98 0.59 11.27 -11.24
N SER A 99 -0.15 10.77 -12.23
CA SER A 99 -0.49 11.49 -13.46
C SER A 99 -1.66 12.46 -13.32
N SER A 100 -2.38 12.44 -12.21
CA SER A 100 -3.54 13.30 -11.98
C SER A 100 -3.11 14.70 -11.52
N SER A 101 -3.87 15.72 -11.90
CA SER A 101 -3.71 17.09 -11.40
C SER A 101 -3.90 17.20 -9.89
N ASP A 102 -4.65 16.28 -9.29
CA ASP A 102 -4.96 16.26 -7.86
C ASP A 102 -3.86 15.59 -7.02
N TYR A 103 -2.86 15.00 -7.68
CA TYR A 103 -1.84 14.23 -6.98
C TYR A 103 -0.99 15.12 -6.07
N LEU A 104 -0.96 14.76 -4.78
CA LEU A 104 0.01 15.30 -3.84
C LEU A 104 1.16 14.32 -3.63
N PRO A 105 2.42 14.73 -3.84
CA PRO A 105 3.58 13.94 -3.44
C PRO A 105 3.62 13.76 -1.91
N PRO A 106 4.32 12.72 -1.40
CA PRO A 106 4.26 12.30 0.00
C PRO A 106 4.38 13.45 1.03
N ALA A 107 5.37 14.34 0.88
CA ALA A 107 5.57 15.45 1.80
C ALA A 107 4.41 16.47 1.80
N LYS A 108 3.80 16.75 0.63
CA LYS A 108 2.64 17.65 0.54
C LYS A 108 1.39 17.00 1.11
N LEU A 109 1.19 15.71 0.87
CA LEU A 109 0.08 14.96 1.46
C LEU A 109 0.20 14.89 2.98
N ALA A 110 1.41 14.64 3.50
CA ALA A 110 1.68 14.66 4.93
C ALA A 110 1.40 16.05 5.55
N ALA A 111 1.72 17.13 4.84
CA ALA A 111 1.40 18.47 5.29
C ALA A 111 -0.12 18.75 5.30
N TRP A 112 -0.85 18.24 4.31
CA TRP A 112 -2.30 18.38 4.24
C TRP A 112 -3.00 17.73 5.45
N PHE A 113 -2.62 16.51 5.82
CA PHE A 113 -3.12 15.82 7.03
C PHE A 113 -2.70 16.47 8.36
N LYS A 114 -1.77 17.43 8.37
CA LYS A 114 -1.47 18.21 9.58
C LYS A 114 -2.38 19.43 9.73
N GLN A 115 -2.98 19.86 8.63
CA GLN A 115 -3.86 21.02 8.58
C GLN A 115 -5.33 20.66 8.77
N HIS A 116 -5.66 19.38 8.53
CA HIS A 116 -7.00 18.81 8.64
C HIS A 116 -6.91 17.61 9.57
#